data_AF-A0A699YV24-F1
#
_entry.id   AF-A0A699YV24-F1
#
_cell.length_a   1.000
_cell.length_b   1.000
_cell.length_c   1.000
_cell.angle_alpha   90.00
_cell.angle_beta   90.00
_cell.angle_gamma   90.00
#
_symmetry.space_group_name_H-M   'P 1'
#
loop_
_entity.id
_entity.type
_entity.pdbx_description
1 polymer ?
#
loop_
_entity_poly.entity_id
_entity_poly.type
_entity_poly.pdbx_seq_one_letter_code
_entity_poly.pdbx_strand_id
1 'polypeptide(L)'
;MPDYGFMHDFAFTENYYILFQGPVETDQLPYLLGQTCAASTVRWKPGTPTSIYVIPRPGSQAEREGEGVRRAQLSPPLFVFHHCNAYE
;
A
#
# COMPACT_ATOMS: atom_id res chain seq x y z
N MET A 1 15.92 -6.53 -1.01
CA MET A 1 14.56 -7.00 -1.37
C MET A 1 13.71 -5.77 -1.62
N PRO A 2 12.71 -5.83 -2.52
CA PRO A 2 11.71 -4.75 -2.62
C PRO A 2 11.05 -4.50 -1.26
N ASP A 3 10.63 -3.26 -1.01
CA ASP A 3 10.04 -2.86 0.28
C ASP A 3 8.80 -3.70 0.60
N TYR A 4 8.65 -4.08 1.88
CA TYR A 4 7.45 -4.75 2.38
C TYR A 4 6.29 -3.75 2.50
N GLY A 5 5.07 -4.20 2.19
CA GLY A 5 3.85 -3.40 2.34
C GLY A 5 2.76 -4.24 2.99
N PHE A 6 2.12 -3.71 4.02
CA PHE A 6 0.93 -4.29 4.63
C PHE A 6 -0.28 -3.43 4.24
N MET A 7 -1.05 -3.90 3.27
CA MET A 7 -2.24 -3.22 2.73
C MET A 7 -3.44 -4.13 2.96
N HIS A 8 -4.29 -3.77 3.93
CA HIS A 8 -5.47 -4.57 4.28
C HIS A 8 -6.62 -4.37 3.28
N ASP A 9 -6.70 -3.18 2.70
CA ASP A 9 -7.77 -2.74 1.82
C ASP A 9 -7.19 -1.82 0.71
N PHE A 10 -8.01 -1.48 -0.28
CA PHE A 10 -7.70 -0.52 -1.32
C PHE A 10 -8.96 0.24 -1.74
N ALA A 11 -8.79 1.44 -2.28
CA ALA A 11 -9.91 2.20 -2.85
C ALA A 11 -9.91 2.08 -4.38
N PHE A 12 -11.05 2.33 -5.00
CA PHE A 12 -11.14 2.43 -6.45
C PHE A 12 -12.07 3.57 -6.86
N THR A 13 -11.79 4.15 -8.02
CA THR A 13 -12.60 5.15 -8.71
C THR A 13 -13.06 4.59 -10.04
N GLU A 14 -13.70 5.40 -10.89
CA GLU A 14 -14.03 4.97 -12.26
C GLU A 14 -12.79 4.52 -13.04
N ASN A 15 -11.68 5.26 -12.94
CA ASN A 15 -10.47 5.01 -13.72
C ASN A 15 -9.31 4.36 -12.96
N TYR A 16 -9.29 4.35 -11.62
CA TYR A 16 -8.09 3.95 -10.87
C TYR A 16 -8.35 2.97 -9.72
N TYR A 17 -7.36 2.11 -9.45
CA TYR A 17 -7.13 1.52 -8.14
C TYR A 17 -6.16 2.41 -7.36
N ILE A 18 -6.41 2.57 -6.05
CA ILE A 18 -5.61 3.40 -5.16
C ILE A 18 -5.13 2.56 -3.99
N LEU A 19 -3.81 2.39 -3.87
CA LEU A 19 -3.17 1.62 -2.79
C LEU A 19 -2.38 2.55 -1.86
N PHE A 20 -2.52 2.36 -0.56
CA PHE A 20 -1.78 3.07 0.47
C PHE A 20 -0.77 2.14 1.15
N GLN A 21 0.49 2.22 0.75
CA GLN A 21 1.57 1.49 1.41
C GLN A 21 2.11 2.31 2.60
N GLY A 22 1.61 2.00 3.80
CA GLY A 22 2.11 2.56 5.05
C GLY A 22 3.55 2.12 5.36
N PRO A 23 4.28 2.85 6.23
CA PRO A 23 5.69 2.59 6.51
C PRO A 23 5.86 1.46 7.52
N VAL A 24 5.80 0.22 7.04
CA VAL A 24 6.08 -0.96 7.86
C VAL A 24 7.21 -1.80 7.27
N GLU A 25 7.86 -2.54 8.15
CA GLU A 25 8.82 -3.57 7.79
C GLU A 25 8.55 -4.83 8.62
N THR A 26 9.14 -5.95 8.21
CA THR A 26 8.98 -7.21 8.93
C THR A 26 10.30 -7.98 8.99
N ASP A 27 10.57 -8.61 10.13
CA ASP A 27 11.61 -9.64 10.27
C ASP A 27 10.93 -10.99 10.45
N GLN A 28 10.82 -11.76 9.37
CA GLN A 28 10.04 -13.01 9.38
C GLN A 28 10.74 -14.18 10.09
N LEU A 29 12.01 -14.04 10.50
CA LEU A 29 12.78 -15.14 11.06
C LEU A 29 12.16 -15.71 12.36
N PRO A 30 11.72 -14.91 13.34
CA PRO A 30 11.06 -15.43 14.55
C PRO A 30 9.76 -16.19 14.26
N TYR A 31 9.01 -15.79 13.23
CA TYR A 31 7.83 -16.52 12.79
C TYR A 31 8.20 -17.89 12.18
N LEU A 32 9.19 -17.92 11.29
CA LEU A 32 9.66 -19.15 10.65
C LEU A 32 10.23 -20.16 11.67
N LEU A 33 10.83 -19.68 12.76
CA LEU A 33 11.32 -20.51 13.86
C LEU A 33 10.23 -20.92 14.86
N GLY A 34 8.97 -20.54 14.63
CA GLY A 34 7.85 -20.86 15.52
C GLY A 34 7.85 -20.12 16.86
N GLN A 35 8.61 -19.02 16.99
CA GLN A 35 8.77 -18.28 18.24
C GLN A 35 7.64 -17.25 18.47
N THR A 36 7.04 -16.75 17.39
CA THR A 36 5.96 -15.76 17.44
C THR A 36 5.03 -15.88 16.23
N CYS A 37 3.86 -15.24 16.28
CA CYS A 37 2.95 -15.17 15.14
C CYS A 37 3.47 -14.21 14.06
N ALA A 38 3.13 -14.44 12.79
CA ALA A 38 3.57 -13.60 11.66
C ALA A 38 3.20 -12.12 11.81
N ALA A 39 2.02 -11.80 12.35
CA ALA A 39 1.63 -10.41 12.56
C ALA A 39 2.54 -9.68 13.57
N SER A 40 3.07 -10.41 14.56
CA SER A 40 3.97 -9.87 15.59
C SER A 40 5.34 -9.48 15.06
N THR A 41 5.70 -9.89 13.84
CA THR A 41 6.97 -9.50 13.21
C THR A 41 6.88 -8.19 12.44
N VAL A 42 5.67 -7.65 12.25
CA VAL A 42 5.44 -6.38 11.54
C VAL A 42 5.67 -5.22 12.50
N ARG A 43 6.52 -4.28 12.10
CA ARG A 43 6.87 -3.09 12.88
C ARG A 43 6.83 -1.83 12.05
N TRP A 44 6.55 -0.71 12.71
CA TRP A 44 6.63 0.62 12.10
C TRP A 44 8.07 0.93 11.68
N LYS A 45 8.25 1.54 10.51
CA LYS A 45 9.54 1.96 9.96
C LYS A 45 9.68 3.49 10.04
N PRO A 46 10.36 4.02 11.07
CA PRO A 46 10.48 5.47 11.27
C PRO A 46 11.14 6.18 10.07
N GLY A 47 10.75 7.43 9.82
CA GLY A 47 11.34 8.26 8.75
C GLY A 47 10.93 7.88 7.32
N THR A 48 10.05 6.89 7.14
CA THR A 48 9.53 6.48 5.83
C THR A 48 8.14 7.08 5.60
N PRO A 49 7.87 7.75 4.46
CA PRO A 49 6.53 8.27 4.15
C PRO A 49 5.59 7.15 3.71
N THR A 50 4.28 7.39 3.79
CA THR A 50 3.29 6.51 3.14
C THR A 50 3.36 6.73 1.63
N SER A 51 3.44 5.64 0.86
CA SER A 51 3.38 5.71 -0.59
C SER A 51 1.96 5.45 -1.07
N ILE A 52 1.44 6.35 -1.91
CA ILE A 52 0.13 6.21 -2.54
C ILE A 52 0.37 5.84 -4.00
N TYR A 53 -0.12 4.68 -4.41
CA TYR A 53 -0.06 4.24 -5.81
C TYR A 53 -1.43 4.48 -6.45
N VAL A 54 -1.42 5.15 -7.60
CA VAL A 54 -2.59 5.38 -8.44
C VAL A 54 -2.38 4.58 -9.72
N ILE A 55 -3.18 3.53 -9.89
CA ILE A 55 -2.99 2.50 -10.91
C ILE A 55 -4.21 2.55 -11.84
N PRO A 56 -4.05 2.84 -13.14
CA PRO A 56 -5.16 2.77 -14.09
C PRO A 56 -5.82 1.40 -14.06
N ARG A 57 -7.15 1.37 -14.04
CA ARG A 57 -7.93 0.13 -14.03
C ARG A 57 -7.93 -0.50 -15.42
N PRO A 58 -7.89 -1.84 -15.52
CA PRO A 58 -8.10 -2.52 -16.80
C PRO A 58 -9.41 -2.10 -17.46
N GLY A 59 -9.35 -1.70 -18.73
CA GLY A 59 -10.47 -1.23 -19.51
C GLY A 59 -10.99 0.16 -19.13
N SER A 60 -10.30 0.93 -18.28
CA SER A 60 -10.66 2.32 -17.98
C SER A 60 -10.31 3.29 -19.11
N GLN A 61 -10.81 4.53 -19.02
CA GLN A 61 -10.36 5.59 -19.93
C GLN A 61 -8.87 5.88 -19.71
N ALA A 62 -8.43 5.97 -18.45
CA ALA A 62 -7.02 6.18 -18.13
C ALA A 62 -6.09 5.11 -18.75
N GLU A 63 -6.46 3.83 -18.72
CA GLU A 63 -5.67 2.78 -19.39
C GLU A 63 -5.69 2.95 -20.92
N ARG A 64 -6.85 3.24 -21.53
CA ARG A 64 -6.97 3.45 -22.99
C ARG A 64 -6.16 4.65 -23.47
N GLU A 65 -6.01 5.67 -22.63
CA GLU A 65 -5.19 6.85 -22.89
C GLU A 65 -3.69 6.59 -22.66
N GLY A 66 -3.32 5.38 -22.21
CA GLY A 66 -1.93 4.98 -21.98
C GLY A 66 -1.34 5.55 -20.70
N GLU A 67 -2.16 5.91 -19.70
CA GLU A 67 -1.64 6.33 -18.41
C GLU A 67 -0.85 5.20 -17.73
N GLY A 68 0.25 5.58 -17.07
CA GLY A 68 1.05 4.66 -16.26
C GLY A 68 0.70 4.72 -14.78
N VAL A 69 1.27 3.80 -14.00
CA VAL A 69 1.19 3.85 -12.53
C VAL A 69 1.87 5.11 -12.01
N ARG A 70 1.15 5.91 -11.22
CA ARG A 70 1.69 7.09 -10.53
C ARG A 70 1.92 6.77 -9.06
N ARG A 71 2.98 7.37 -8.48
CA ARG A 71 3.29 7.26 -7.05
C ARG A 71 3.37 8.65 -6.44
N ALA A 72 2.61 8.86 -5.37
CA ALA A 72 2.73 10.03 -4.50
C ALA A 72 3.28 9.61 -3.13
N GLN A 73 3.88 10.55 -2.41
CA GLN A 73 4.33 10.36 -1.04
C GLN A 73 3.53 11.26 -0.10
N LEU A 74 3.12 10.69 1.03
CA LEU A 74 2.37 11.40 2.06
C LEU A 74 3.20 11.49 3.34
N SER A 75 3.33 12.71 3.86
CA SER A 75 3.95 13.04 5.13
C SER A 75 3.05 14.07 5.86
N PRO A 76 2.69 13.87 7.15
CA PRO A 76 3.13 12.78 8.01
C PRO A 76 2.60 11.40 7.55
N PRO A 77 3.33 10.31 7.85
CA PRO A 77 2.95 8.97 7.45
C PRO A 77 1.67 8.49 8.14
N LEU A 78 0.91 7.66 7.43
CA LEU A 78 -0.34 7.04 7.85
C LEU A 78 -0.25 5.51 7.79
N PHE A 79 -0.99 4.87 8.68
CA PHE A 79 -1.36 3.47 8.56
C PHE A 79 -2.87 3.37 8.31
N VAL A 80 -3.27 2.68 7.24
CA VAL A 80 -4.68 2.59 6.85
C VAL A 80 -5.10 1.13 6.84
N PHE A 81 -6.17 0.81 7.58
CA PHE A 81 -6.82 -0.49 7.49
C PHE A 81 -7.92 -0.48 6.44
N HIS A 82 -8.84 0.49 6.49
CA HIS A 82 -10.03 0.51 5.64
C HIS A 82 -10.18 1.85 4.93
N HIS A 83 -10.63 1.79 3.68
CA HIS A 83 -11.07 2.93 2.91
C HIS A 83 -12.60 3.00 2.91
N CYS A 84 -13.16 4.20 3.02
CA CYS A 84 -14.62 4.36 2.98
C CYS A 84 -15.15 4.34 1.53
N ASN A 85 -14.56 5.17 0.66
CA ASN A 85 -14.86 5.27 -0.77
C ASN A 85 -13.75 6.09 -1.47
N ALA A 86 -13.76 6.13 -2.81
CA ALA A 86 -13.02 7.10 -3.60
C ALA A 86 -13.82 7.51 -4.86
N TYR A 87 -13.58 8.70 -5.38
CA TYR A 87 -14.18 9.22 -6.61
C TYR A 87 -13.21 10.19 -7.31
N GLU A 88 -13.51 10.53 -8.57
CA GLU A 88 -12.79 11.52 -9.41
C GLU A 88 -13.60 12.81 -9.55
#